data_AF-A0A397B8N1-F1
#
_entry.id   AF-A0A397B8N1-F1
#
_cell.length_a   1.000
_cell.length_b   1.000
_cell.length_c   1.000
_cell.angle_alpha   90.00
_cell.angle_beta   90.00
_cell.angle_gamma   90.00
#
_symmetry.space_group_name_H-M   'P 1'
#
loop_
_entity.id
_entity.type
_entity.pdbx_description
1 polymer ?
#
loop_
_entity_poly.entity_id
_entity_poly.type
_entity_poly.pdbx_seq_one_letter_code
_entity_poly.pdbx_strand_id
1 'polypeptide(L)'
;MKTPVKVFAPHWGSAHLSPDDFIARVTSAGFDGIEMSLPLDAQERDGWTRRIRDAGLDLIAQQWETAMVPNFHEHKAALEVYLRNAAAASPLFINTHTGKDFYSFEQNSQLLELSEQIAQDTGVRIVHEIHRSRFSGHPMLVLPYLDSFPDLELNADLSHWCVACESLLDDQSELLQNVIFPRVRHIHARVGHAEGPQVTDFRAPEHADAYAAHLSWWDTIVKARNTTTITPEFGPAPYTTTLPYTNQIVSDPWHLNVAMLNVLHNMTKHDSSVQRFNVKKVKLHRKKRTEMKNQKKVFVNAKGDKKTVGKPPASKKKVRRDTKRAKNNAKYEQDRLVASGLVTKEDIEKLQAASNEADDIAE
;
A
#
# COMPACT_ATOMS: atom_id res chain seq x y z
N MET A 1 13.91 24.96 -4.38
CA MET A 1 13.12 24.37 -3.28
C MET A 1 12.73 22.95 -3.69
N LYS A 2 12.71 21.97 -2.77
CA LYS A 2 12.26 20.59 -3.09
C LYS A 2 10.74 20.65 -3.35
N THR A 3 10.26 20.16 -4.49
CA THR A 3 8.81 20.03 -4.74
C THR A 3 8.24 18.99 -3.76
N PRO A 4 7.28 19.36 -2.90
CA PRO A 4 6.67 18.41 -1.98
C PRO A 4 5.84 17.37 -2.74
N VAL A 5 5.79 16.15 -2.21
CA VAL A 5 4.86 15.12 -2.72
C VAL A 5 3.45 15.48 -2.29
N LYS A 6 2.53 15.55 -3.25
CA LYS A 6 1.10 15.78 -3.03
C LYS A 6 0.37 14.45 -2.81
N VAL A 7 -0.54 14.41 -1.84
CA VAL A 7 -1.33 13.23 -1.51
C VAL A 7 -2.80 13.45 -1.91
N PHE A 8 -3.36 12.55 -2.71
CA PHE A 8 -4.70 12.66 -3.26
C PHE A 8 -5.67 11.72 -2.54
N ALA A 9 -6.92 12.13 -2.37
CA ALA A 9 -7.96 11.27 -1.86
C ALA A 9 -8.58 10.44 -3.01
N PRO A 10 -8.74 9.12 -2.87
CA PRO A 10 -9.49 8.35 -3.85
C PRO A 10 -10.98 8.65 -3.68
N HIS A 11 -11.67 8.96 -4.77
CA HIS A 11 -13.14 8.98 -4.79
C HIS A 11 -13.73 7.56 -4.72
N TRP A 12 -12.94 6.55 -5.11
CA TRP A 12 -13.36 5.16 -5.03
C TRP A 12 -13.75 4.76 -3.59
N GLY A 13 -14.93 4.17 -3.43
CA GLY A 13 -15.55 3.90 -2.12
C GLY A 13 -16.43 5.02 -1.57
N SER A 14 -16.45 6.19 -2.20
CA SER A 14 -17.19 7.38 -1.74
C SER A 14 -18.35 7.80 -2.66
N ALA A 15 -18.69 7.01 -3.68
CA ALA A 15 -19.72 7.35 -4.69
C ALA A 15 -21.14 7.54 -4.13
N HIS A 16 -21.40 7.15 -2.88
CA HIS A 16 -22.67 7.35 -2.18
C HIS A 16 -22.81 8.76 -1.58
N LEU A 17 -21.73 9.54 -1.54
CA LEU A 17 -21.72 10.92 -1.05
C LEU A 17 -22.07 11.89 -2.17
N SER A 18 -22.67 13.02 -1.80
CA SER A 18 -22.77 14.14 -2.73
C SER A 18 -21.37 14.70 -3.05
N PRO A 19 -21.18 15.38 -4.20
CA PRO A 19 -19.92 16.03 -4.52
C PRO A 19 -19.43 16.98 -3.43
N ASP A 20 -20.35 17.77 -2.86
CA ASP A 20 -20.02 18.75 -1.82
C ASP A 20 -19.59 18.08 -0.51
N ASP A 21 -20.28 17.02 -0.09
CA ASP A 21 -19.92 16.28 1.12
C ASP A 21 -18.56 15.59 0.96
N PHE A 22 -18.29 15.00 -0.21
CA PHE A 22 -17.01 14.35 -0.47
C PHE A 22 -15.87 15.37 -0.45
N ILE A 23 -16.00 16.48 -1.19
CA ILE A 23 -14.98 17.54 -1.25
C ILE A 23 -14.73 18.15 0.14
N ALA A 24 -15.79 18.36 0.94
CA ALA A 24 -15.65 18.83 2.32
C ALA A 24 -14.88 17.84 3.20
N ARG A 25 -15.14 16.52 3.06
CA ARG A 25 -14.39 15.48 3.78
C ARG A 25 -12.92 15.44 3.38
N VAL A 26 -12.62 15.53 2.08
CA VAL A 26 -11.26 15.54 1.54
C VAL A 26 -10.48 16.75 2.07
N THR A 27 -11.08 17.94 2.00
CA THR A 27 -10.49 19.19 2.50
C THR A 27 -10.24 19.10 4.01
N SER A 28 -11.22 18.61 4.77
CA SER A 28 -11.12 18.48 6.24
C SER A 28 -10.05 17.47 6.68
N ALA A 29 -9.84 16.40 5.90
CA ALA A 29 -8.81 15.41 6.15
C ALA A 29 -7.39 15.92 5.80
N GLY A 30 -7.29 16.96 4.97
CA GLY A 30 -6.03 17.59 4.59
C GLY A 30 -5.31 16.92 3.42
N PHE A 31 -6.05 16.35 2.46
CA PHE A 31 -5.50 15.92 1.18
C PHE A 31 -5.22 17.14 0.27
N ASP A 32 -4.27 17.00 -0.65
CA ASP A 32 -3.89 18.04 -1.62
C ASP A 32 -4.75 18.01 -2.89
N GLY A 33 -5.45 16.91 -3.13
CA GLY A 33 -6.26 16.72 -4.33
C GLY A 33 -7.18 15.51 -4.26
N ILE A 34 -7.90 15.27 -5.36
CA ILE A 34 -8.80 14.15 -5.55
C ILE A 34 -8.36 13.34 -6.78
N GLU A 35 -8.41 12.02 -6.65
CA GLU A 35 -8.32 11.10 -7.77
C GLU A 35 -9.67 10.43 -8.02
N MET A 36 -10.23 10.59 -9.22
CA MET A 36 -11.56 10.09 -9.52
C MET A 36 -11.82 9.83 -11.01
N SER A 37 -12.76 8.91 -11.28
CA SER A 37 -13.43 8.83 -12.58
C SER A 37 -14.40 9.99 -12.74
N LEU A 38 -14.59 10.43 -13.97
CA LEU A 38 -15.42 11.58 -14.31
C LEU A 38 -16.66 11.12 -15.08
N PRO A 39 -17.84 11.70 -14.79
CA PRO A 39 -19.05 11.39 -15.56
C PRO A 39 -18.86 11.78 -17.03
N LEU A 40 -19.51 11.04 -17.93
CA LEU A 40 -19.51 11.34 -19.37
C LEU A 40 -20.39 12.54 -19.72
N ASP A 41 -21.39 12.85 -18.89
CA ASP A 41 -22.15 14.07 -19.05
C ASP A 41 -21.26 15.29 -18.78
N ALA A 42 -21.16 16.18 -19.77
CA ALA A 42 -20.27 17.32 -19.71
C ALA A 42 -20.66 18.31 -18.61
N GLN A 43 -21.96 18.49 -18.35
CA GLN A 43 -22.42 19.42 -17.31
C GLN A 43 -22.09 18.89 -15.91
N GLU A 44 -22.27 17.58 -15.68
CA GLU A 44 -21.88 16.94 -14.43
C GLU A 44 -20.36 16.97 -14.24
N ARG A 45 -19.59 16.64 -15.28
CA ARG A 45 -18.12 16.69 -15.24
C ARG A 45 -17.63 18.10 -14.90
N ASP A 46 -18.14 19.10 -15.60
CA ASP A 46 -17.75 20.50 -15.39
C ASP A 46 -18.21 21.02 -14.02
N GLY A 47 -19.30 20.45 -13.48
CA GLY A 47 -19.73 20.66 -12.10
C GLY A 47 -18.72 20.14 -11.08
N TRP A 48 -18.25 18.90 -11.26
CA TRP A 48 -17.20 18.31 -10.42
C TRP A 48 -15.89 19.10 -10.49
N THR A 49 -15.37 19.36 -11.69
CA THR A 49 -14.08 20.04 -11.86
C THR A 49 -14.09 21.45 -11.27
N ARG A 50 -15.20 22.18 -11.44
CA ARG A 50 -15.39 23.50 -10.82
C ARG A 50 -15.33 23.42 -9.30
N ARG A 51 -16.08 22.51 -8.67
CA ARG A 51 -16.13 22.39 -7.21
C ARG A 51 -14.78 21.99 -6.61
N ILE A 52 -14.07 21.06 -7.25
CA ILE A 52 -12.73 20.63 -6.83
C ILE A 52 -11.76 21.81 -6.87
N ARG A 53 -11.73 22.55 -7.99
CA ARG A 53 -10.89 23.73 -8.15
C ARG A 53 -11.24 24.84 -7.15
N ASP A 54 -12.53 25.12 -6.97
CA ASP A 54 -13.00 26.17 -6.06
C ASP A 54 -12.68 25.84 -4.58
N ALA A 55 -12.54 24.56 -4.24
CA ALA A 55 -12.03 24.09 -2.95
C ALA A 55 -10.48 24.14 -2.83
N GLY A 56 -9.77 24.53 -3.89
CA GLY A 56 -8.30 24.60 -3.93
C GLY A 56 -7.61 23.24 -4.03
N LEU A 57 -8.31 22.20 -4.49
CA LEU A 57 -7.81 20.85 -4.65
C LEU A 57 -7.35 20.60 -6.09
N ASP A 58 -6.31 19.80 -6.26
CA ASP A 58 -5.91 19.29 -7.59
C ASP A 58 -6.75 18.08 -8.00
N LEU A 59 -6.75 17.76 -9.31
CA LEU A 59 -7.44 16.61 -9.87
C LEU A 59 -6.46 15.67 -10.59
N ILE A 60 -6.54 14.38 -10.26
CA ILE A 60 -6.08 13.28 -11.11
C ILE A 60 -7.33 12.58 -11.64
N ALA A 61 -7.42 12.41 -12.96
CA ALA A 61 -8.53 11.66 -13.53
C ALA A 61 -8.16 10.17 -13.59
N GLN A 62 -9.06 9.29 -13.15
CA GLN A 62 -8.88 7.84 -13.15
C GLN A 62 -9.84 7.21 -14.14
N GLN A 63 -9.31 6.44 -15.10
CA GLN A 63 -10.10 5.69 -16.07
C GLN A 63 -10.09 4.20 -15.71
N TRP A 64 -11.26 3.63 -15.45
CA TRP A 64 -11.41 2.20 -15.13
C TRP A 64 -12.63 1.53 -15.78
N GLU A 65 -13.55 2.32 -16.33
CA GLU A 65 -14.91 1.98 -16.74
C GLU A 65 -14.96 0.94 -17.87
N THR A 66 -13.87 0.77 -18.61
CA THR A 66 -13.71 -0.28 -19.63
C THR A 66 -13.61 -1.70 -19.05
N ALA A 67 -13.61 -1.84 -17.71
CA ALA A 67 -13.51 -3.12 -17.00
C ALA A 67 -14.59 -4.13 -17.42
N MET A 68 -15.81 -3.69 -17.70
CA MET A 68 -16.95 -4.57 -18.00
C MET A 68 -17.27 -4.66 -19.50
N VAL A 69 -16.46 -4.03 -20.36
CA VAL A 69 -16.67 -4.04 -21.82
C VAL A 69 -16.21 -5.38 -22.40
N PRO A 70 -17.07 -6.13 -23.12
CA PRO A 70 -16.88 -7.56 -23.34
C PRO A 70 -15.87 -7.92 -24.43
N ASN A 71 -15.73 -7.09 -25.48
CA ASN A 71 -14.83 -7.38 -26.59
C ASN A 71 -13.84 -6.24 -26.86
N PHE A 72 -12.78 -6.57 -27.60
CA PHE A 72 -11.66 -5.67 -27.85
C PHE A 72 -12.06 -4.39 -28.60
N HIS A 73 -12.90 -4.49 -29.64
CA HIS A 73 -13.27 -3.33 -30.46
C HIS A 73 -14.12 -2.33 -29.67
N GLU A 74 -15.09 -2.82 -28.91
CA GLU A 74 -15.87 -1.99 -27.99
C GLU A 74 -15.01 -1.41 -26.87
N HIS A 75 -14.06 -2.19 -26.33
CA HIS A 75 -13.14 -1.71 -25.30
C HIS A 75 -12.30 -0.56 -25.81
N LYS A 76 -11.74 -0.68 -27.02
CA LYS A 76 -10.93 0.36 -27.66
C LYS A 76 -11.75 1.64 -27.89
N ALA A 77 -12.95 1.51 -28.45
CA ALA A 77 -13.84 2.65 -28.68
C ALA A 77 -14.25 3.33 -27.37
N ALA A 78 -14.61 2.56 -26.34
CA ALA A 78 -14.94 3.08 -25.03
C ALA A 78 -13.74 3.77 -24.36
N LEU A 79 -12.55 3.18 -24.44
CA LEU A 79 -11.32 3.76 -23.89
C LEU A 79 -11.06 5.15 -24.48
N GLU A 80 -11.19 5.31 -25.80
CA GLU A 80 -11.06 6.63 -26.44
C GLU A 80 -12.04 7.65 -25.87
N VAL A 81 -13.32 7.29 -25.75
CA VAL A 81 -14.36 8.18 -25.21
C VAL A 81 -14.01 8.62 -23.78
N TYR A 82 -13.66 7.68 -22.91
CA TYR A 82 -13.35 7.99 -21.51
C TYR A 82 -12.07 8.82 -21.37
N LEU A 83 -11.00 8.49 -22.11
CA LEU A 83 -9.74 9.25 -22.02
C LEU A 83 -9.90 10.67 -22.57
N ARG A 84 -10.60 10.87 -23.68
CA ARG A 84 -10.89 12.22 -24.20
C ARG A 84 -11.80 13.01 -23.26
N ASN A 85 -12.79 12.36 -22.64
CA ASN A 85 -13.63 13.01 -21.62
C ASN A 85 -12.82 13.42 -20.38
N ALA A 86 -11.94 12.55 -19.91
CA ALA A 86 -11.05 12.84 -18.78
C ALA A 86 -10.08 13.98 -19.12
N ALA A 87 -9.51 14.02 -20.32
CA ALA A 87 -8.62 15.09 -20.76
C ALA A 87 -9.34 16.45 -20.82
N ALA A 88 -10.61 16.48 -21.22
CA ALA A 88 -11.40 17.71 -21.26
C ALA A 88 -11.59 18.37 -19.88
N ALA A 89 -11.45 17.61 -18.78
CA ALA A 89 -11.46 18.15 -17.42
C ALA A 89 -10.16 18.86 -17.02
N SER A 90 -9.13 18.85 -17.87
CA SER A 90 -7.80 19.41 -17.59
C SER A 90 -7.18 18.96 -16.25
N PRO A 91 -7.13 17.64 -15.97
CA PRO A 91 -6.49 17.13 -14.76
C PRO A 91 -4.98 17.32 -14.81
N LEU A 92 -4.27 17.08 -13.71
CA LEU A 92 -2.80 17.02 -13.70
C LEU A 92 -2.26 15.96 -14.68
N PHE A 93 -2.94 14.82 -14.74
CA PHE A 93 -2.75 13.72 -15.68
C PHE A 93 -3.92 12.73 -15.55
N ILE A 94 -3.97 11.75 -16.44
CA ILE A 94 -4.92 10.64 -16.38
C ILE A 94 -4.19 9.37 -15.94
N ASN A 95 -4.66 8.73 -14.87
CA ASN A 95 -4.34 7.34 -14.56
C ASN A 95 -5.34 6.44 -15.28
N THR A 96 -4.89 5.33 -15.88
CA THR A 96 -5.75 4.42 -16.64
C THR A 96 -5.48 2.95 -16.37
N HIS A 97 -6.58 2.21 -16.24
CA HIS A 97 -6.64 0.76 -16.25
C HIS A 97 -6.70 0.22 -17.69
N THR A 98 -5.60 0.38 -18.43
CA THR A 98 -5.54 0.05 -19.87
C THR A 98 -5.57 -1.45 -20.13
N GLY A 99 -6.35 -1.87 -21.12
CA GLY A 99 -6.30 -3.22 -21.68
C GLY A 99 -6.75 -4.33 -20.74
N LYS A 100 -6.31 -5.55 -21.03
CA LYS A 100 -6.64 -6.77 -20.28
C LYS A 100 -5.46 -7.72 -20.27
N ASP A 101 -5.36 -8.51 -19.20
CA ASP A 101 -4.38 -9.59 -19.04
C ASP A 101 -4.55 -10.73 -20.07
N PHE A 102 -5.76 -10.90 -20.61
CA PHE A 102 -6.06 -11.92 -21.64
C PHE A 102 -6.08 -11.41 -23.09
N TYR A 103 -5.86 -10.11 -23.32
CA TYR A 103 -5.68 -9.58 -24.68
C TYR A 103 -4.28 -9.93 -25.21
N SER A 104 -4.17 -10.08 -26.53
CA SER A 104 -2.87 -10.31 -27.16
C SER A 104 -1.94 -9.12 -26.96
N PHE A 105 -0.64 -9.34 -27.19
CA PHE A 105 0.34 -8.26 -27.17
C PHE A 105 -0.06 -7.13 -28.13
N GLU A 106 -0.44 -7.46 -29.36
CA GLU A 106 -0.85 -6.52 -30.39
C GLU A 106 -2.11 -5.75 -30.00
N GLN A 107 -3.08 -6.43 -29.38
CA GLN A 107 -4.31 -5.79 -28.90
C GLN A 107 -4.02 -4.77 -27.79
N ASN A 108 -3.26 -5.15 -26.77
CA ASN A 108 -2.89 -4.21 -25.71
C ASN A 108 -2.00 -3.07 -26.24
N SER A 109 -1.07 -3.35 -27.15
CA SER A 109 -0.25 -2.34 -27.82
C SER A 109 -1.09 -1.30 -28.55
N GLN A 110 -2.16 -1.70 -29.25
CA GLN A 110 -3.09 -0.75 -29.88
C GLN A 110 -3.81 0.17 -28.87
N LEU A 111 -4.01 -0.28 -27.63
CA LEU A 111 -4.64 0.54 -26.58
C LEU A 111 -3.63 1.51 -25.96
N LEU A 112 -2.37 1.09 -25.84
CA LEU A 112 -1.26 1.95 -25.40
C LEU A 112 -0.99 3.05 -26.44
N GLU A 113 -0.91 2.69 -27.72
CA GLU A 113 -0.77 3.62 -28.85
C GLU A 113 -1.92 4.63 -28.90
N LEU A 114 -3.16 4.17 -28.72
CA LEU A 114 -4.33 5.05 -28.65
C LEU A 114 -4.21 6.04 -27.48
N SER A 115 -3.79 5.57 -26.30
CA SER A 115 -3.62 6.42 -25.12
C SER A 115 -2.54 7.47 -25.36
N GLU A 116 -1.40 7.08 -25.93
CA GLU A 116 -0.31 7.99 -26.30
C GLU A 116 -0.76 9.03 -27.34
N GLN A 117 -1.50 8.63 -28.37
CA GLN A 117 -2.07 9.56 -29.35
C GLN A 117 -3.00 10.58 -28.69
N ILE A 118 -3.86 10.15 -27.76
CA ILE A 118 -4.76 11.05 -27.02
C ILE A 118 -3.95 12.00 -26.13
N ALA A 119 -2.89 11.51 -25.49
CA ALA A 119 -2.00 12.35 -24.67
C ALA A 119 -1.37 13.47 -25.51
N GLN A 120 -0.90 13.14 -26.73
CA GLN A 120 -0.34 14.10 -27.68
C GLN A 120 -1.40 15.08 -28.20
N ASP A 121 -2.58 14.60 -28.58
CA ASP A 121 -3.68 15.42 -29.09
C ASP A 121 -4.17 16.45 -28.07
N THR A 122 -4.23 16.06 -26.80
CA THR A 122 -4.86 16.86 -25.74
C THR A 122 -3.85 17.61 -24.87
N GLY A 123 -2.57 17.23 -24.92
CA GLY A 123 -1.53 17.72 -24.03
C GLY A 123 -1.65 17.21 -22.58
N VAL A 124 -2.61 16.33 -22.29
CA VAL A 124 -2.81 15.75 -20.96
C VAL A 124 -2.07 14.41 -20.88
N ARG A 125 -1.06 14.35 -20.01
CA ARG A 125 -0.25 13.14 -19.78
C ARG A 125 -1.12 11.97 -19.32
N ILE A 126 -0.82 10.76 -19.78
CA ILE A 126 -1.50 9.52 -19.39
C ILE A 126 -0.49 8.55 -18.79
N VAL A 127 -0.83 7.95 -17.65
CA VAL A 127 -0.02 6.95 -16.96
C VAL A 127 -0.80 5.66 -16.78
N HIS A 128 -0.12 4.52 -16.84
CA HIS A 128 -0.77 3.21 -16.85
C HIS A 128 -0.60 2.48 -15.52
N GLU A 129 -1.70 2.11 -14.90
CA GLU A 129 -1.67 1.43 -13.60
C GLU A 129 -1.16 0.00 -13.71
N ILE A 130 -0.27 -0.38 -12.80
CA ILE A 130 0.03 -1.78 -12.52
C ILE A 130 -1.20 -2.40 -11.86
N HIS A 131 -1.96 -3.21 -12.60
CA HIS A 131 -3.19 -3.77 -12.10
C HIS A 131 -3.38 -5.23 -12.57
N ARG A 132 -3.67 -6.15 -11.63
CA ARG A 132 -3.64 -7.62 -11.84
C ARG A 132 -4.51 -8.17 -12.98
N SER A 133 -5.50 -7.42 -13.44
CA SER A 133 -6.42 -7.78 -14.54
C SER A 133 -6.22 -6.94 -15.81
N ARG A 134 -5.05 -6.33 -15.96
CA ARG A 134 -4.65 -5.46 -17.08
C ARG A 134 -3.36 -6.00 -17.70
N PHE A 135 -2.92 -5.40 -18.81
CA PHE A 135 -1.71 -5.86 -19.52
C PHE A 135 -0.46 -5.91 -18.60
N SER A 136 -0.46 -5.07 -17.57
CA SER A 136 0.57 -4.92 -16.54
C SER A 136 0.41 -5.87 -15.35
N GLY A 137 -0.50 -6.85 -15.40
CA GLY A 137 -0.96 -7.60 -14.22
C GLY A 137 0.06 -8.47 -13.50
N HIS A 138 1.20 -8.75 -14.13
CA HIS A 138 2.33 -9.49 -13.55
C HIS A 138 3.65 -8.91 -14.10
N PRO A 139 4.77 -8.93 -13.34
CA PRO A 139 6.05 -8.38 -13.80
C PRO A 139 6.48 -8.92 -15.17
N MET A 140 6.34 -10.23 -15.41
CA MET A 140 6.68 -10.83 -16.70
C MET A 140 5.73 -10.47 -17.84
N LEU A 141 4.49 -10.03 -17.56
CA LEU A 141 3.56 -9.57 -18.61
C LEU A 141 3.92 -8.17 -19.08
N VAL A 142 4.41 -7.29 -18.20
CA VAL A 142 4.69 -5.89 -18.56
C VAL A 142 5.99 -5.73 -19.36
N LEU A 143 6.99 -6.59 -19.17
CA LEU A 143 8.33 -6.41 -19.76
C LEU A 143 8.34 -6.25 -21.30
N PRO A 144 7.64 -7.08 -22.11
CA PRO A 144 7.64 -6.90 -23.57
C PRO A 144 7.09 -5.54 -24.01
N TYR A 145 6.15 -4.97 -23.24
CA TYR A 145 5.62 -3.64 -23.51
C TYR A 145 6.63 -2.56 -23.13
N LEU A 146 7.38 -2.71 -22.03
CA LEU A 146 8.42 -1.75 -21.67
C LEU A 146 9.58 -1.71 -22.67
N ASP A 147 9.86 -2.83 -23.32
CA ASP A 147 10.86 -2.91 -24.40
C ASP A 147 10.35 -2.24 -25.68
N SER A 148 9.07 -2.41 -26.00
CA SER A 148 8.45 -1.86 -27.22
C SER A 148 8.03 -0.40 -27.09
N PHE A 149 7.75 0.04 -25.86
CA PHE A 149 7.35 1.41 -25.51
C PHE A 149 8.32 1.98 -24.45
N PRO A 150 9.53 2.42 -24.85
CA PRO A 150 10.56 2.87 -23.92
C PRO A 150 10.19 4.09 -23.08
N ASP A 151 9.17 4.85 -23.47
CA ASP A 151 8.67 6.02 -22.74
C ASP A 151 7.42 5.72 -21.91
N LEU A 152 6.96 4.46 -21.85
CA LEU A 152 5.75 4.09 -21.12
C LEU A 152 5.87 4.45 -19.63
N GLU A 153 4.94 5.28 -19.17
CA GLU A 153 4.86 5.77 -17.81
C GLU A 153 3.86 4.96 -16.98
N LEU A 154 4.26 4.62 -15.75
CA LEU A 154 3.49 3.73 -14.87
C LEU A 154 2.93 4.44 -13.64
N ASN A 155 1.73 4.05 -13.23
CA ASN A 155 1.27 4.20 -11.85
C ASN A 155 1.56 2.90 -11.08
N ALA A 156 2.33 3.00 -10.00
CA ALA A 156 2.73 1.86 -9.20
C ALA A 156 1.71 1.53 -8.11
N ASP A 157 0.76 0.64 -8.40
CA ASP A 157 0.07 -0.17 -7.40
C ASP A 157 0.69 -1.57 -7.32
N LEU A 158 1.76 -1.71 -6.53
CA LEU A 158 2.47 -3.00 -6.40
C LEU A 158 1.69 -4.04 -5.60
N SER A 159 0.60 -3.66 -4.94
CA SER A 159 -0.26 -4.60 -4.22
C SER A 159 -0.87 -5.65 -5.15
N HIS A 160 -1.11 -5.28 -6.41
CA HIS A 160 -1.57 -6.20 -7.45
C HIS A 160 -0.54 -7.28 -7.80
N TRP A 161 0.74 -6.93 -7.85
CA TRP A 161 1.80 -7.89 -8.07
C TRP A 161 2.06 -8.77 -6.86
N CYS A 162 1.82 -8.28 -5.63
CA CYS A 162 1.94 -9.13 -4.44
C CYS A 162 1.05 -10.37 -4.53
N VAL A 163 -0.22 -10.18 -4.88
CA VAL A 163 -1.17 -11.29 -5.05
C VAL A 163 -0.91 -12.10 -6.32
N ALA A 164 -0.52 -11.47 -7.42
CA ALA A 164 -0.24 -12.19 -8.66
C ALA A 164 1.02 -13.07 -8.59
N CYS A 165 2.00 -12.68 -7.75
CA CYS A 165 3.27 -13.41 -7.56
C CYS A 165 3.30 -14.22 -6.25
N GLU A 166 2.21 -14.28 -5.49
CA GLU A 166 2.13 -14.93 -4.17
C GLU A 166 3.29 -14.57 -3.22
N SER A 167 3.72 -13.30 -3.24
CA SER A 167 4.92 -12.85 -2.50
C SER A 167 4.93 -11.35 -2.22
N LEU A 168 5.91 -10.88 -1.45
CA LEU A 168 6.24 -9.47 -1.35
C LEU A 168 7.40 -9.09 -2.31
N LEU A 169 7.51 -9.76 -3.46
CA LEU A 169 8.48 -9.45 -4.53
C LEU A 169 9.96 -9.39 -4.06
N ASP A 170 10.29 -10.06 -2.96
CA ASP A 170 11.60 -9.99 -2.29
C ASP A 170 12.77 -10.43 -3.19
N ASP A 171 12.49 -11.33 -4.13
CA ASP A 171 13.44 -11.88 -5.11
C ASP A 171 13.46 -11.12 -6.44
N GLN A 172 12.61 -10.11 -6.61
CA GLN A 172 12.51 -9.30 -7.83
C GLN A 172 13.04 -7.87 -7.65
N SER A 173 13.82 -7.63 -6.59
CA SER A 173 14.30 -6.30 -6.22
C SER A 173 15.11 -5.58 -7.32
N GLU A 174 15.85 -6.32 -8.15
CA GLU A 174 16.62 -5.75 -9.26
C GLU A 174 15.71 -5.27 -10.39
N LEU A 175 14.73 -6.09 -10.77
CA LEU A 175 13.69 -5.73 -11.74
C LEU A 175 12.94 -4.47 -11.29
N LEU A 176 12.50 -4.45 -10.02
CA LEU A 176 11.79 -3.29 -9.46
C LEU A 176 12.64 -2.02 -9.51
N GLN A 177 13.88 -2.07 -9.04
CA GLN A 177 14.74 -0.88 -8.93
C GLN A 177 15.24 -0.36 -10.28
N ASN A 178 15.63 -1.27 -11.18
CA ASN A 178 16.32 -0.89 -12.41
C ASN A 178 15.38 -0.71 -13.61
N VAL A 179 14.22 -1.37 -13.61
CA VAL A 179 13.31 -1.36 -14.75
C VAL A 179 12.00 -0.65 -14.41
N ILE A 180 11.39 -0.97 -13.27
CA ILE A 180 10.03 -0.47 -12.96
C ILE A 180 10.06 0.91 -12.35
N PHE A 181 10.77 1.12 -11.23
CA PHE A 181 10.77 2.38 -10.49
C PHE A 181 11.16 3.62 -11.32
N PRO A 182 12.12 3.56 -12.27
CA PRO A 182 12.44 4.70 -13.15
C PRO A 182 11.26 5.18 -14.01
N ARG A 183 10.28 4.30 -14.26
CA ARG A 183 9.11 4.57 -15.11
C ARG A 183 7.90 5.06 -14.33
N VAL A 184 7.96 5.01 -13.00
CA VAL A 184 6.83 5.37 -12.15
C VAL A 184 6.65 6.88 -12.12
N ARG A 185 5.43 7.35 -12.38
CA ARG A 185 5.02 8.76 -12.33
C ARG A 185 3.91 9.04 -11.35
N HIS A 186 3.28 8.01 -10.80
CA HIS A 186 2.29 8.08 -9.76
C HIS A 186 2.34 6.81 -8.89
N ILE A 187 1.85 6.87 -7.65
CA ILE A 187 1.80 5.72 -6.75
C ILE A 187 0.39 5.61 -6.19
N HIS A 188 -0.21 4.44 -6.34
CA HIS A 188 -1.31 4.01 -5.49
C HIS A 188 -0.76 3.31 -4.25
N ALA A 189 -0.96 3.93 -3.08
CA ALA A 189 -0.36 3.54 -1.82
C ALA A 189 -1.23 2.54 -1.04
N ARG A 190 -1.73 1.50 -1.72
CA ARG A 190 -2.41 0.38 -1.09
C ARG A 190 -1.39 -0.63 -0.57
N VAL A 191 -1.64 -1.19 0.62
CA VAL A 191 -0.82 -2.27 1.17
C VAL A 191 -1.49 -3.61 0.86
N GLY A 192 -0.86 -4.41 -0.01
CA GLY A 192 -1.23 -5.79 -0.28
C GLY A 192 -0.36 -6.80 0.45
N HIS A 193 -0.67 -8.07 0.27
CA HIS A 193 0.10 -9.21 0.76
C HIS A 193 0.07 -10.34 -0.29
N ALA A 194 0.79 -11.44 -0.03
CA ALA A 194 0.92 -12.56 -0.96
C ALA A 194 -0.42 -13.16 -1.41
N GLU A 195 -1.47 -13.05 -0.60
CA GLU A 195 -2.77 -13.69 -0.85
C GLU A 195 -3.87 -12.68 -1.22
N GLY A 196 -3.54 -11.38 -1.31
CA GLY A 196 -4.56 -10.36 -1.51
C GLY A 196 -3.98 -8.97 -1.80
N PRO A 197 -4.65 -8.18 -2.66
CA PRO A 197 -4.20 -6.82 -3.00
C PRO A 197 -4.40 -5.83 -1.84
N GLN A 198 -5.10 -6.21 -0.77
CA GLN A 198 -5.40 -5.32 0.33
C GLN A 198 -5.36 -6.07 1.65
N VAL A 199 -4.58 -5.57 2.60
CA VAL A 199 -4.63 -6.00 3.99
C VAL A 199 -5.89 -5.44 4.67
N THR A 200 -6.37 -6.15 5.70
CA THR A 200 -7.53 -5.72 6.50
C THR A 200 -7.31 -4.34 7.14
N ASP A 201 -6.14 -4.15 7.76
CA ASP A 201 -5.69 -2.88 8.32
C ASP A 201 -4.15 -2.86 8.35
N PHE A 202 -3.52 -1.95 7.61
CA PHE A 202 -2.05 -1.90 7.51
C PHE A 202 -1.34 -1.60 8.84
N ARG A 203 -2.08 -1.11 9.85
CA ARG A 203 -1.55 -0.82 11.19
C ARG A 203 -1.47 -2.07 12.07
N ALA A 204 -2.15 -3.15 11.69
CA ALA A 204 -2.18 -4.38 12.46
C ALA A 204 -0.80 -5.07 12.43
N PRO A 205 -0.33 -5.64 13.56
CA PRO A 205 1.02 -6.20 13.67
C PRO A 205 1.28 -7.40 12.74
N GLU A 206 0.26 -8.18 12.41
CA GLU A 206 0.33 -9.28 11.44
C GLU A 206 0.68 -8.82 10.03
N HIS A 207 0.33 -7.58 9.68
CA HIS A 207 0.61 -6.97 8.37
C HIS A 207 1.92 -6.17 8.35
N ALA A 208 2.71 -6.21 9.43
CA ALA A 208 3.91 -5.38 9.58
C ALA A 208 4.97 -5.62 8.50
N ASP A 209 5.12 -6.86 8.02
CA ASP A 209 6.08 -7.20 6.95
C ASP A 209 5.60 -6.61 5.61
N ALA A 210 4.32 -6.78 5.28
CA ALA A 210 3.70 -6.21 4.07
C ALA A 210 3.78 -4.69 4.06
N TYR A 211 3.39 -4.04 5.17
CA TYR A 211 3.46 -2.60 5.33
C TYR A 211 4.90 -2.07 5.19
N ALA A 212 5.89 -2.75 5.78
CA ALA A 212 7.29 -2.36 5.68
C ALA A 212 7.84 -2.49 4.24
N ALA A 213 7.43 -3.52 3.50
CA ALA A 213 7.82 -3.71 2.10
C ALA A 213 7.29 -2.55 1.23
N HIS A 214 5.99 -2.25 1.33
CA HIS A 214 5.34 -1.19 0.57
C HIS A 214 5.94 0.19 0.87
N LEU A 215 6.14 0.53 2.15
CA LEU A 215 6.82 1.76 2.53
C LEU A 215 8.24 1.87 1.93
N SER A 216 8.98 0.76 1.88
CA SER A 216 10.33 0.74 1.29
C SER A 216 10.30 1.02 -0.21
N TRP A 217 9.30 0.51 -0.94
CA TRP A 217 9.15 0.78 -2.37
C TRP A 217 8.79 2.24 -2.61
N TRP A 218 7.78 2.77 -1.91
CA TRP A 218 7.36 4.15 -2.07
C TRP A 218 8.47 5.14 -1.71
N ASP A 219 9.22 4.89 -0.61
CA ASP A 219 10.38 5.70 -0.24
C ASP A 219 11.45 5.71 -1.34
N THR A 220 11.72 4.55 -1.96
CA THR A 220 12.70 4.44 -3.05
C THR A 220 12.27 5.27 -4.26
N ILE A 221 11.01 5.13 -4.70
CA ILE A 221 10.46 5.84 -5.86
C ILE A 221 10.43 7.36 -5.60
N VAL A 222 9.95 7.79 -4.43
CA VAL A 222 9.88 9.21 -4.05
C VAL A 222 11.27 9.84 -3.95
N LYS A 223 12.27 9.13 -3.40
CA LYS A 223 13.65 9.64 -3.30
C LYS A 223 14.36 9.75 -4.64
N ALA A 224 14.07 8.84 -5.56
CA ALA A 224 14.54 8.95 -6.94
C ALA A 224 13.92 10.16 -7.67
N ARG A 225 12.85 10.75 -7.10
CA ARG A 225 12.10 11.90 -7.64
C ARG A 225 11.43 11.60 -8.98
N ASN A 226 11.06 10.33 -9.20
CA ASN A 226 10.37 9.92 -10.41
C ASN A 226 8.89 10.37 -10.39
N THR A 227 8.33 10.62 -9.20
CA THR A 227 6.98 11.15 -9.00
C THR A 227 6.91 12.16 -7.85
N THR A 228 5.88 13.00 -7.90
CA THR A 228 5.48 13.94 -6.83
C THR A 228 4.02 13.75 -6.42
N THR A 229 3.36 12.66 -6.81
CA THR A 229 1.95 12.39 -6.50
C THR A 229 1.75 10.98 -5.97
N ILE A 230 0.89 10.83 -4.97
CA ILE A 230 0.57 9.54 -4.35
C ILE A 230 -0.88 9.52 -3.86
N THR A 231 -1.60 8.41 -4.04
CA THR A 231 -3.00 8.26 -3.64
C THR A 231 -3.10 7.03 -2.73
N PRO A 232 -3.36 7.14 -1.42
CA PRO A 232 -3.75 5.99 -0.62
C PRO A 232 -5.07 5.43 -1.18
N GLU A 233 -5.07 4.17 -1.61
CA GLU A 233 -6.17 3.62 -2.42
C GLU A 233 -6.80 2.37 -1.76
N PHE A 234 -7.02 2.40 -0.45
CA PHE A 234 -7.77 1.35 0.24
C PHE A 234 -9.23 1.37 -0.24
N GLY A 235 -9.66 0.26 -0.84
CA GLY A 235 -10.91 0.13 -1.55
C GLY A 235 -12.09 -0.37 -0.71
N PRO A 236 -13.33 -0.12 -1.18
CA PRO A 236 -14.55 -0.69 -0.60
C PRO A 236 -14.62 -2.21 -0.82
N ALA A 237 -15.65 -2.86 -0.26
CA ALA A 237 -15.87 -4.28 -0.52
C ALA A 237 -16.04 -4.53 -2.03
N PRO A 238 -15.50 -5.63 -2.59
CA PRO A 238 -14.92 -6.78 -1.89
C PRO A 238 -13.41 -6.67 -1.57
N TYR A 239 -12.76 -5.52 -1.80
CA TYR A 239 -11.35 -5.34 -1.44
C TYR A 239 -11.14 -5.27 0.08
N THR A 240 -12.00 -4.52 0.78
CA THR A 240 -12.02 -4.60 2.25
C THR A 240 -12.74 -5.87 2.69
N THR A 241 -12.16 -6.57 3.67
CA THR A 241 -12.73 -7.81 4.19
C THR A 241 -14.03 -7.51 4.94
N THR A 242 -15.00 -8.38 4.73
CA THR A 242 -16.30 -8.35 5.43
C THR A 242 -16.49 -9.62 6.25
N LEU A 243 -17.26 -9.52 7.33
CA LEU A 243 -17.68 -10.68 8.11
C LEU A 243 -18.54 -11.63 7.25
N PRO A 244 -18.38 -12.96 7.37
CA PRO A 244 -19.25 -13.92 6.71
C PRO A 244 -20.71 -13.70 7.08
N TYR A 245 -21.61 -13.95 6.13
CA TYR A 245 -23.07 -13.86 6.26
C TYR A 245 -23.65 -12.46 6.50
N THR A 246 -22.99 -11.58 7.26
CA THR A 246 -23.49 -10.22 7.53
C THR A 246 -22.97 -9.18 6.53
N ASN A 247 -21.87 -9.47 5.84
CA ASN A 247 -21.14 -8.53 4.97
C ASN A 247 -20.72 -7.24 5.71
N GLN A 248 -20.66 -7.26 7.04
CA GLN A 248 -20.20 -6.11 7.81
C GLN A 248 -18.71 -5.88 7.55
N ILE A 249 -18.35 -4.67 7.13
CA ILE A 249 -16.97 -4.28 6.86
C ILE A 249 -16.15 -4.36 8.16
N VAL A 250 -14.99 -5.04 8.09
CA VAL A 250 -14.09 -5.22 9.23
C VAL A 250 -13.28 -3.96 9.51
N SER A 251 -12.93 -3.19 8.48
CA SER A 251 -12.16 -1.96 8.60
C SER A 251 -12.59 -0.94 7.55
N ASP A 252 -12.89 0.27 8.01
CA ASP A 252 -13.38 1.37 7.18
C ASP A 252 -12.28 1.86 6.22
N PRO A 253 -12.47 1.72 4.88
CA PRO A 253 -11.47 2.13 3.89
C PRO A 253 -11.14 3.62 3.92
N TRP A 254 -12.13 4.50 4.19
CA TRP A 254 -11.89 5.93 4.31
C TRP A 254 -10.95 6.23 5.49
N HIS A 255 -11.19 5.61 6.64
CA HIS A 255 -10.29 5.75 7.78
C HIS A 255 -8.89 5.21 7.51
N LEU A 256 -8.75 4.13 6.73
CA LEU A 256 -7.45 3.62 6.30
C LEU A 256 -6.74 4.61 5.35
N ASN A 257 -7.46 5.20 4.40
CA ASN A 257 -6.92 6.21 3.50
C ASN A 257 -6.43 7.46 4.25
N VAL A 258 -7.22 7.96 5.21
CA VAL A 258 -6.82 9.09 6.08
C VAL A 258 -5.64 8.71 6.99
N ALA A 259 -5.61 7.49 7.52
CA ALA A 259 -4.46 7.03 8.32
C ALA A 259 -3.18 6.96 7.46
N MET A 260 -3.30 6.49 6.21
CA MET A 260 -2.17 6.41 5.28
C MET A 260 -1.71 7.80 4.82
N LEU A 261 -2.62 8.75 4.58
CA LEU A 261 -2.29 10.15 4.33
C LEU A 261 -1.29 10.70 5.36
N ASN A 262 -1.55 10.46 6.65
CA ASN A 262 -0.68 10.92 7.74
C ASN A 262 0.71 10.25 7.70
N VAL A 263 0.77 8.97 7.34
CA VAL A 263 2.03 8.24 7.14
C VAL A 263 2.83 8.86 5.99
N LEU A 264 2.17 9.10 4.85
CA LEU A 264 2.79 9.62 3.64
C LEU A 264 3.29 11.05 3.84
N HIS A 265 2.52 11.91 4.50
CA HIS A 265 2.98 13.25 4.91
C HIS A 265 4.22 13.21 5.80
N ASN A 266 4.31 12.24 6.72
CA ASN A 266 5.49 12.11 7.57
C ASN A 266 6.70 11.54 6.81
N MET A 267 6.47 10.60 5.89
CA MET A 267 7.50 10.04 5.00
C MET A 267 8.15 11.13 4.15
N THR A 268 7.37 12.10 3.68
CA THR A 268 7.84 13.18 2.80
C THR A 268 8.44 14.36 3.56
N LYS A 269 8.06 14.55 4.83
CA LYS A 269 8.61 15.59 5.73
C LYS A 269 9.93 15.20 6.40
N HIS A 270 10.16 13.92 6.70
CA HIS A 270 11.33 13.49 7.48
C HIS A 270 12.49 12.94 6.64
N ASP A 271 13.47 13.82 6.43
CA ASP A 271 14.82 13.43 6.05
C ASP A 271 15.44 12.53 7.17
N SER A 272 15.81 11.30 6.78
CA SER A 272 16.85 10.42 7.37
C SER A 272 16.78 9.87 8.82
N SER A 273 15.80 10.23 9.67
CA SER A 273 15.77 9.74 11.08
C SER A 273 14.98 8.44 11.34
N VAL A 274 13.80 8.29 10.72
CA VAL A 274 12.89 7.13 10.94
C VAL A 274 13.47 5.84 10.36
N GLN A 275 14.26 5.94 9.28
CA GLN A 275 14.85 4.80 8.59
C GLN A 275 15.90 4.03 9.41
N ARG A 276 16.64 4.70 10.31
CA ARG A 276 17.65 4.00 11.12
C ARG A 276 17.03 2.97 12.06
N PHE A 277 15.79 3.18 12.49
CA PHE A 277 15.08 2.23 13.36
C PHE A 277 14.49 1.08 12.55
N ASN A 278 13.86 1.34 11.41
CA ASN A 278 13.26 0.29 10.58
C ASN A 278 14.31 -0.59 9.89
N VAL A 279 15.40 -0.02 9.33
CA VAL A 279 16.47 -0.81 8.71
C VAL A 279 17.21 -1.66 9.74
N LYS A 280 17.45 -1.15 10.96
CA LYS A 280 18.02 -1.95 12.06
C LYS A 280 17.09 -3.07 12.50
N LYS A 281 15.78 -2.82 12.55
CA LYS A 281 14.76 -3.80 12.91
C LYS A 281 14.66 -4.90 11.84
N VAL A 282 14.55 -4.55 10.56
CA VAL A 282 14.52 -5.50 9.43
C VAL A 282 15.81 -6.33 9.36
N LYS A 283 16.99 -5.72 9.51
CA LYS A 283 18.27 -6.47 9.58
C LYS A 283 18.28 -7.46 10.76
N LEU A 284 17.74 -7.08 11.91
CA LEU A 284 17.64 -7.97 13.08
C LEU A 284 16.69 -9.14 12.82
N HIS A 285 15.53 -8.91 12.20
CA HIS A 285 14.56 -9.96 11.87
C HIS A 285 15.11 -10.91 10.79
N ARG A 286 15.78 -10.38 9.75
CA ARG A 286 16.44 -11.19 8.72
C ARG A 286 17.54 -12.06 9.32
N LYS A 287 18.38 -11.51 10.20
CA LYS A 287 19.40 -12.28 10.94
C LYS A 287 18.80 -13.43 11.75
N LYS A 288 17.70 -13.18 12.47
CA LYS A 288 16.99 -14.23 13.24
C LYS A 288 16.39 -15.32 12.33
N ARG A 289 15.84 -14.95 11.17
CA ARG A 289 15.31 -15.92 10.18
C ARG A 289 16.44 -16.78 9.57
N THR A 290 17.60 -16.18 9.27
CA THR A 290 18.78 -16.91 8.76
C THR A 290 19.38 -17.84 9.80
N GLU A 291 19.47 -17.41 11.07
CA GLU A 291 19.90 -18.27 12.19
C GLU A 291 18.98 -19.49 12.35
N MET A 292 17.65 -19.31 12.24
CA MET A 292 16.70 -20.45 12.25
C MET A 292 16.85 -21.38 11.05
N LYS A 293 17.02 -20.85 9.83
CA LYS A 293 17.23 -21.67 8.62
C LYS A 293 18.56 -22.45 8.68
N ASN A 294 19.62 -21.84 9.18
CA ASN A 294 20.91 -22.51 9.37
C ASN A 294 20.85 -23.59 10.44
N GLN A 295 20.12 -23.36 11.54
CA GLN A 295 19.85 -24.42 12.53
C GLN A 295 19.14 -25.61 11.88
N LYS A 296 18.07 -25.39 11.11
CA LYS A 296 17.36 -26.45 10.38
C LYS A 296 18.24 -27.21 9.37
N LYS A 297 19.16 -26.54 8.66
CA LYS A 297 20.10 -27.19 7.72
C LYS A 297 21.14 -28.07 8.42
N VAL A 298 21.65 -27.64 9.59
CA VAL A 298 22.59 -28.45 10.37
C VAL A 298 21.95 -29.74 10.89
N PHE A 299 20.62 -29.77 11.06
CA PHE A 299 19.87 -30.97 11.44
C PHE A 299 19.70 -32.03 10.33
N VAL A 300 19.84 -31.67 9.05
CA VAL A 300 19.55 -32.59 7.92
C VAL A 300 20.80 -33.33 7.41
N ASN A 301 22.01 -32.81 7.69
CA ASN A 301 23.26 -33.38 7.14
C ASN A 301 24.03 -34.33 8.08
N ALA A 302 23.49 -34.71 9.24
CA ALA A 302 24.13 -35.66 10.14
C ALA A 302 23.26 -36.90 10.36
N LYS A 303 23.52 -37.98 9.60
CA LYS A 303 23.05 -39.33 9.94
C LYS A 303 23.91 -39.86 11.10
N GLY A 304 23.29 -40.10 12.25
CA GLY A 304 23.90 -40.76 13.41
C GLY A 304 23.10 -40.51 14.68
N ASP A 305 22.55 -41.59 15.24
CA ASP A 305 21.68 -41.76 16.42
C ASP A 305 21.17 -40.53 17.21
N LYS A 306 19.84 -40.55 17.40
CA LYS A 306 19.06 -39.60 18.19
C LYS A 306 19.56 -39.54 19.64
N LYS A 307 20.33 -38.49 19.97
CA LYS A 307 20.29 -37.85 21.29
C LYS A 307 19.90 -36.39 21.11
N THR A 308 18.72 -36.03 21.57
CA THR A 308 18.26 -34.66 21.73
C THR A 308 19.20 -33.93 22.69
N VAL A 309 20.23 -33.27 22.17
CA VAL A 309 21.02 -32.32 22.97
C VAL A 309 20.15 -31.08 23.10
N GLY A 310 19.55 -30.91 24.28
CA GLY A 310 18.76 -29.74 24.63
C GLY A 310 19.52 -28.44 24.33
N LYS A 311 18.75 -27.38 24.09
CA LYS A 311 19.26 -26.03 23.82
C LYS A 311 20.31 -25.68 24.91
N PRO A 312 21.54 -25.27 24.54
CA PRO A 312 22.52 -24.89 25.55
C PRO A 312 21.93 -23.77 26.44
N PRO A 313 22.08 -23.87 27.77
CA PRO A 313 21.50 -22.90 28.68
C PRO A 313 22.02 -21.51 28.33
N ALA A 314 21.12 -20.52 28.42
CA ALA A 314 21.48 -19.13 28.17
C ALA A 314 22.62 -18.73 29.11
N SER A 315 23.62 -18.00 28.59
CA SER A 315 24.72 -17.53 29.43
C SER A 315 24.18 -16.69 30.58
N LYS A 316 24.80 -16.76 31.77
CA LYS A 316 24.41 -15.96 32.94
C LYS A 316 24.26 -14.46 32.61
N LYS A 317 25.09 -13.95 31.70
CA LYS A 317 25.03 -12.58 31.17
C LYS A 317 23.76 -12.31 30.34
N LYS A 318 23.35 -13.27 29.51
CA LYS A 318 22.11 -13.19 28.72
C LYS A 318 20.87 -13.25 29.62
N VAL A 319 20.84 -14.19 30.56
CA VAL A 319 19.74 -14.30 31.55
C VAL A 319 19.58 -12.99 32.30
N ARG A 320 20.66 -12.48 32.92
CA ARG A 320 20.62 -11.21 33.66
C ARG A 320 20.15 -10.02 32.83
N ARG A 321 20.56 -9.94 31.56
CA ARG A 321 20.14 -8.87 30.64
C ARG A 321 18.67 -8.99 30.28
N ASP A 322 18.21 -10.19 29.96
CA ASP A 322 16.84 -10.45 29.54
C ASP A 322 15.87 -10.27 30.74
N THR A 323 16.27 -10.67 31.96
CA THR A 323 15.53 -10.37 33.21
C THR A 323 15.44 -8.86 33.47
N LYS A 324 16.54 -8.11 33.31
CA LYS A 324 16.53 -6.64 33.48
C LYS A 324 15.61 -5.98 32.45
N ARG A 325 15.62 -6.46 31.20
CA ARG A 325 14.76 -5.94 30.14
C ARG A 325 13.28 -6.25 30.39
N ALA A 326 12.98 -7.46 30.85
CA ALA A 326 11.62 -7.85 31.23
C ALA A 326 11.08 -6.96 32.36
N LYS A 327 11.86 -6.72 33.43
CA LYS A 327 11.48 -5.82 34.51
C LYS A 327 11.23 -4.38 34.04
N ASN A 328 12.09 -3.85 33.16
CA ASN A 328 11.92 -2.51 32.61
C ASN A 328 10.68 -2.40 31.71
N ASN A 329 10.42 -3.42 30.88
CA ASN A 329 9.23 -3.44 30.03
C ASN A 329 7.94 -3.58 30.86
N ALA A 330 7.94 -4.45 31.87
CA ALA A 330 6.79 -4.60 32.77
C ALA A 330 6.47 -3.29 33.49
N LYS A 331 7.50 -2.61 34.01
CA LYS A 331 7.34 -1.28 34.63
C LYS A 331 6.80 -0.24 33.65
N TYR A 332 7.34 -0.18 32.43
CA TYR A 332 6.87 0.74 31.40
C TYR A 332 5.41 0.50 30.99
N GLU A 333 5.00 -0.77 30.83
CA GLU A 333 3.62 -1.12 30.50
C GLU A 333 2.66 -0.81 31.66
N GLN A 334 3.08 -1.08 32.91
CA GLN A 334 2.33 -0.72 34.11
C GLN A 334 2.13 0.80 34.21
N ASP A 335 3.18 1.59 34.02
CA ASP A 335 3.11 3.06 34.04
C ASP A 335 2.19 3.58 32.91
N ARG A 336 2.20 2.94 31.72
CA ARG A 336 1.31 3.29 30.61
C ARG A 336 -0.16 2.99 30.91
N LEU A 337 -0.46 1.85 31.52
CA LEU A 337 -1.83 1.43 31.85
C LEU A 337 -2.44 2.30 32.97
N VAL A 338 -1.62 2.73 33.93
CA VAL A 338 -2.04 3.69 34.96
C VAL A 338 -2.28 5.07 34.34
N ALA A 339 -1.40 5.52 33.45
CA ALA A 339 -1.56 6.81 32.76
C ALA A 339 -2.78 6.87 31.83
N SER A 340 -3.21 5.72 31.29
CA SER A 340 -4.41 5.64 30.45
C SER A 340 -5.72 5.55 31.24
N GLY A 341 -5.67 5.47 32.58
CA GLY A 341 -6.84 5.35 33.44
C GLY A 341 -7.58 4.00 33.32
N LEU A 342 -6.99 3.01 32.64
CA LEU A 342 -7.59 1.69 32.43
C LEU A 342 -7.43 0.78 33.65
N VAL A 343 -6.44 1.07 34.50
CA VAL A 343 -6.13 0.32 35.72
C VAL A 343 -5.70 1.32 36.79
N THR A 344 -6.24 1.20 38.01
CA THR A 344 -5.85 2.06 39.13
C THR A 344 -4.66 1.49 39.91
N LYS A 345 -4.02 2.29 40.76
CA LYS A 345 -2.94 1.78 41.63
C LYS A 345 -3.43 0.72 42.60
N GLU A 346 -4.67 0.83 43.08
CA GLU A 346 -5.30 -0.15 43.97
C GLU A 346 -5.56 -1.49 43.27
N ASP A 347 -5.91 -1.49 41.98
CA ASP A 347 -6.11 -2.72 41.19
C ASP A 347 -4.80 -3.51 41.04
N ILE A 348 -3.68 -2.79 40.88
CA ILE A 348 -2.35 -3.39 40.78
C ILE A 348 -1.94 -3.99 42.13
N GLU A 349 -2.18 -3.31 43.24
CA GLU A 349 -1.87 -3.81 44.58
C GLU A 349 -2.67 -5.08 44.91
N LYS A 350 -3.96 -5.13 44.54
CA LYS A 350 -4.79 -6.34 44.69
C LYS A 350 -4.27 -7.52 43.87
N LEU A 351 -3.86 -7.29 42.63
CA LEU A 351 -3.30 -8.33 41.76
C LEU A 351 -1.95 -8.85 42.26
N GLN A 352 -1.12 -7.97 42.85
CA GLN A 352 0.15 -8.36 43.44
C GLN A 352 -0.05 -9.15 44.74
N ALA A 353 -1.02 -8.78 45.58
CA ALA A 353 -1.37 -9.53 46.77
C ALA A 353 -1.88 -10.95 46.42
N ALA A 354 -2.76 -11.07 45.42
CA ALA A 354 -3.27 -12.36 44.97
C ALA A 354 -2.18 -13.26 44.34
N SER A 355 -1.16 -12.67 43.71
CA SER A 355 -0.01 -13.41 43.17
C SER A 355 0.91 -13.95 44.28
N ASN A 356 1.12 -13.18 45.35
CA ASN A 356 1.96 -13.60 46.46
C ASN A 356 1.29 -14.72 47.28
N GLU A 357 -0.04 -14.66 47.47
CA GLU A 357 -0.80 -15.76 48.10
C GLU A 357 -0.76 -17.05 47.26
N ALA A 358 -0.71 -16.95 45.93
CA ALA A 358 -0.62 -18.12 45.05
C ALA A 358 0.77 -18.78 45.06
N ASP A 359 1.83 -18.00 45.28
CA ASP A 359 3.20 -18.51 45.40
C ASP A 359 3.45 -19.14 46.78
N ASP A 360 2.84 -18.63 47.87
CA ASP A 360 2.91 -19.22 49.22
C ASP A 360 2.15 -20.56 49.36
N ILE A 361 1.26 -20.89 48.42
CA ILE A 361 0.53 -22.18 48.37
C ILE A 361 1.32 -23.23 47.55
N ALA A 362 2.37 -22.82 46.83
CA ALA A 362 3.14 -23.66 45.91
C ALA A 362 4.56 -24.03 46.42
N GLU A 363 4.97 -23.54 47.59
CA GLU A 363 6.09 -24.06 48.40
C GLU A 363 5.61 -25.08 49.44
#